data_AF-A0AAE9DPI0-F1
#
_entry.id   AF-A0AAE9DPI0-F1
#
_cell.length_a   1.000
_cell.length_b   1.000
_cell.length_c   1.000
_cell.angle_alpha   90.00
_cell.angle_beta   90.00
_cell.angle_gamma   90.00
#
_symmetry.space_group_name_H-M   'P 1'
#
loop_
_entity.id
_entity.type
_entity.pdbx_description
1 polymer ?
#
loop_
_entity_poly.entity_id
_entity_poly.type
_entity_poly.pdbx_seq_one_letter_code
_entity_poly.pdbx_strand_id
1 'polypeptide(L)'
;MFLETQRTEGISTSDSICRIIRDYDTYARRNLNRGYTAKELNVGFLTTSKYRIQDTVDEFVEFLHVWKANAEHYIDSFLQTFARDIVAPPTGRRQVEEKQE
;
A
#
# COMPACT_ATOMS: atom_id res chain seq x y z
N MET A 1 -24.26 14.90 60.36
CA MET A 1 -24.04 15.80 59.20
C MET A 1 -23.04 15.10 58.29
N PHE A 2 -23.36 14.89 57.01
CA PHE A 2 -22.45 14.27 56.04
C PHE A 2 -21.54 15.36 55.47
N LEU A 3 -20.25 15.08 55.34
CA LEU A 3 -19.28 15.97 54.72
C LEU A 3 -18.98 15.45 53.31
N GLU A 4 -19.35 16.21 52.29
CA GLU A 4 -19.10 15.83 50.91
C GLU A 4 -17.62 15.91 50.56
N THR A 5 -17.16 14.97 49.72
CA THR A 5 -15.81 14.94 49.20
C THR A 5 -15.81 15.32 47.73
N GLN A 6 -14.70 15.91 47.28
CA GLN A 6 -14.50 16.26 45.89
C GLN A 6 -13.75 15.17 45.15
N ARG A 7 -14.11 14.96 43.88
CA ARG A 7 -13.40 14.02 43.00
C ARG A 7 -12.13 14.65 42.46
N THR A 8 -11.08 13.84 42.33
CA THR A 8 -9.90 14.22 41.56
C THR A 8 -10.22 14.11 40.07
N GLU A 9 -9.99 15.19 39.33
CA GLU A 9 -10.15 15.20 37.87
C GLU A 9 -9.05 14.37 37.19
N GLY A 10 -9.37 13.81 36.02
CA GLY A 10 -8.40 13.08 35.20
C GLY A 10 -7.98 11.70 35.71
N ILE A 11 -8.52 11.23 36.84
CA ILE A 11 -8.31 9.86 37.32
C ILE A 11 -9.64 9.20 37.68
N SER A 12 -9.87 8.03 37.07
CA SER A 12 -11.00 7.18 37.37
C SER A 12 -10.67 5.77 36.95
N THR A 13 -11.25 4.77 37.63
CA THR A 13 -11.13 3.37 37.25
C THR A 13 -11.49 3.16 35.78
N SER A 14 -12.54 3.83 35.29
CA SER A 14 -12.95 3.77 33.88
C SER A 14 -11.87 4.33 32.94
N ASP A 15 -11.24 5.45 33.29
CA ASP A 15 -10.19 6.05 32.48
C ASP A 15 -8.96 5.12 32.39
N SER A 16 -8.55 4.53 33.51
CA SER A 16 -7.49 3.52 33.54
C SER A 16 -7.81 2.29 32.69
N ILE A 17 -9.05 1.78 32.77
CA ILE A 17 -9.52 0.64 31.95
C ILE A 17 -9.48 1.01 30.46
N CYS A 18 -9.95 2.20 30.08
CA CYS A 18 -9.94 2.64 28.68
C CYS A 18 -8.52 2.75 28.11
N ARG A 19 -7.54 3.19 28.91
CA ARG A 19 -6.12 3.21 28.49
C ARG A 19 -5.60 1.80 28.22
N ILE A 20 -5.87 0.85 29.12
CA ILE A 20 -5.47 -0.56 28.96
C ILE A 20 -6.10 -1.17 27.70
N ILE A 21 -7.40 -0.95 27.48
CA ILE A 21 -8.11 -1.46 26.30
C ILE A 21 -7.56 -0.85 25.00
N ARG A 22 -7.21 0.44 25.00
CA ARG A 22 -6.62 1.12 23.82
C ARG A 22 -5.31 0.47 23.41
N ASP A 23 -4.46 0.16 24.37
CA ASP A 23 -3.14 -0.42 24.12
C ASP A 23 -3.22 -1.93 23.78
N TYR A 24 -4.37 -2.57 24.07
CA TYR A 24 -4.61 -3.98 23.79
C TYR A 24 -4.46 -4.33 22.31
N ASP A 25 -4.90 -3.46 21.38
CA ASP A 25 -4.79 -3.74 19.94
C ASP A 25 -3.32 -3.84 19.50
N THR A 26 -2.48 -2.93 20.01
CA THR A 26 -1.04 -2.93 19.73
C THR A 26 -0.37 -4.18 20.31
N TYR A 27 -0.76 -4.57 21.53
CA TYR A 27 -0.29 -5.80 22.16
C TYR A 27 -0.68 -7.04 21.33
N ALA A 28 -1.92 -7.13 20.88
CA ALA A 28 -2.42 -8.27 20.12
C ALA A 28 -1.67 -8.42 18.79
N ARG A 29 -1.57 -7.36 17.98
CA ARG A 29 -0.85 -7.41 16.68
C ARG A 29 0.61 -7.82 16.84
N ARG A 30 1.31 -7.23 17.80
CA ARG A 30 2.74 -7.52 18.04
C ARG A 30 2.97 -8.98 18.40
N ASN A 31 2.10 -9.56 19.21
CA ASN A 31 2.23 -10.96 19.62
C ASN A 31 1.76 -11.93 18.53
N LEU A 32 0.75 -11.58 17.74
CA LEU A 32 0.39 -12.36 16.54
C LEU A 32 1.56 -12.43 15.56
N ASN A 33 2.27 -11.33 15.32
CA ASN A 33 3.45 -11.30 14.44
C ASN A 33 4.63 -12.12 15.00
N ARG A 34 4.66 -12.38 16.31
CA ARG A 34 5.67 -13.24 16.95
C ARG A 34 5.30 -14.73 16.91
N GLY A 35 4.10 -15.08 16.45
CA GLY A 35 3.64 -16.47 16.32
C GLY A 35 2.74 -16.96 17.47
N TYR A 36 2.28 -16.09 18.37
CA TYR A 36 1.25 -16.47 19.34
C TYR A 36 -0.09 -16.74 18.65
N THR A 37 -0.86 -17.69 19.18
CA THR A 37 -2.15 -18.04 18.57
C THR A 37 -3.24 -17.07 19.00
N ALA A 38 -4.20 -16.81 18.10
CA ALA A 38 -5.33 -15.94 18.38
C ALA A 38 -6.18 -16.40 19.59
N LYS A 39 -6.17 -17.71 19.86
CA LYS A 39 -6.86 -18.33 21.01
C LYS A 39 -6.19 -17.97 22.34
N GLU A 40 -4.85 -17.95 22.40
CA GLU A 40 -4.10 -17.56 23.60
C GLU A 40 -4.24 -16.06 23.90
N LEU A 41 -4.39 -15.26 22.85
CA LEU A 41 -4.57 -13.81 22.94
C LEU A 41 -6.05 -13.39 23.01
N ASN A 42 -6.99 -14.34 23.13
CA ASN A 42 -8.44 -14.11 23.13
C ASN A 42 -8.91 -13.09 22.06
N VAL A 43 -8.28 -13.12 20.89
CA VAL A 43 -8.63 -12.29 19.74
C VAL A 43 -9.38 -13.14 18.73
N GLY A 44 -10.47 -12.60 18.21
CA GLY A 44 -11.30 -13.30 17.24
C GLY A 44 -10.52 -13.60 15.95
N PHE A 45 -10.81 -14.75 15.34
CA PHE A 45 -10.21 -15.20 14.07
C PHE A 45 -10.35 -14.20 12.92
N LEU A 46 -11.46 -13.46 12.90
CA LEU A 46 -11.75 -12.43 11.90
C LEU A 46 -10.77 -11.25 11.99
N THR A 47 -10.37 -10.86 13.20
CA THR A 47 -9.43 -9.76 13.42
C THR A 47 -8.04 -10.12 12.91
N THR A 48 -7.57 -11.34 13.19
CA THR A 48 -6.30 -11.85 12.66
C THR A 48 -6.31 -11.92 11.13
N SER A 49 -7.43 -12.36 10.55
CA SER A 49 -7.59 -12.45 9.09
C SER A 49 -7.59 -11.07 8.45
N LYS A 50 -8.22 -10.08 9.08
CA LYS A 50 -8.18 -8.67 8.65
C LYS A 50 -6.75 -8.14 8.61
N TYR A 51 -5.94 -8.41 9.65
CA TYR A 51 -4.55 -7.94 9.68
C TYR A 51 -3.72 -8.55 8.55
N ARG A 52 -3.84 -9.86 8.34
CA ARG A 52 -3.09 -10.51 7.26
C ARG A 52 -3.48 -9.99 5.88
N ILE A 53 -4.77 -9.67 5.68
CA ILE A 53 -5.25 -9.06 4.43
C ILE A 53 -4.72 -7.63 4.30
N GLN A 54 -4.76 -6.83 5.37
CA GLN A 54 -4.26 -5.46 5.38
C GLN A 54 -2.78 -5.41 4.94
N ASP A 55 -1.94 -6.26 5.54
CA ASP A 55 -0.50 -6.32 5.20
C ASP A 55 -0.28 -6.70 3.73
N THR A 56 -1.04 -7.67 3.20
CA THR A 56 -0.93 -8.06 1.78
C THR A 56 -1.42 -6.98 0.81
N VAL A 57 -2.42 -6.19 1.23
CA VAL A 57 -2.95 -5.08 0.42
C VAL A 57 -1.93 -3.94 0.39
N ASP A 58 -1.33 -3.60 1.52
CA ASP A 58 -0.33 -2.54 1.60
C ASP A 58 0.90 -2.90 0.75
N GLU A 59 1.39 -4.14 0.80
CA GLU A 59 2.47 -4.62 -0.08
C GLU A 59 2.10 -4.52 -1.57
N PHE A 60 0.87 -4.88 -1.93
CA PHE A 60 0.39 -4.81 -3.31
C PHE A 60 0.24 -3.36 -3.81
N VAL A 61 -0.20 -2.44 -2.94
CA VAL A 61 -0.29 -1.01 -3.26
C VAL A 61 1.10 -0.45 -3.54
N GLU A 62 2.09 -0.75 -2.70
CA GLU A 62 3.48 -0.35 -2.94
C GLU A 62 4.03 -0.92 -4.26
N PHE A 63 3.78 -2.20 -4.53
CA PHE A 63 4.14 -2.82 -5.81
C PHE A 63 3.51 -2.11 -7.01
N LEU A 64 2.21 -1.78 -6.93
CA LEU A 64 1.51 -1.05 -8.00
C LEU A 64 2.08 0.36 -8.20
N HIS A 65 2.47 1.04 -7.13
CA HIS A 65 3.13 2.34 -7.22
C HIS A 65 4.46 2.27 -7.97
N VAL A 66 5.30 1.28 -7.65
CA VAL A 66 6.57 1.03 -8.36
C VAL A 66 6.33 0.66 -9.82
N TRP A 67 5.37 -0.22 -10.10
CA TRP A 67 5.03 -0.61 -11.47
C TRP A 67 4.54 0.58 -12.29
N LYS A 68 3.63 1.40 -11.73
CA LYS A 68 3.11 2.60 -12.39
C LYS A 68 4.23 3.60 -12.72
N ALA A 69 5.19 3.78 -11.81
CA ALA A 69 6.34 4.66 -12.05
C ALA A 69 7.22 4.17 -13.22
N ASN A 70 7.33 2.85 -13.41
CA ASN A 70 8.13 2.25 -14.47
C ASN A 70 7.33 1.97 -15.77
N ALA A 71 6.00 2.02 -15.72
CA ALA A 71 5.12 1.67 -16.84
C ALA A 71 5.37 2.56 -18.08
N GLU A 72 5.60 3.85 -17.89
CA GLU A 72 5.90 4.79 -18.98
C GLU A 72 7.16 4.38 -19.76
N HIS A 73 8.21 3.93 -19.06
CA HIS A 73 9.45 3.46 -19.68
C HIS A 73 9.27 2.13 -20.42
N TYR A 74 8.46 1.21 -19.88
CA TYR A 74 8.16 -0.05 -20.55
C TYR A 74 7.31 0.14 -21.80
N ILE A 75 6.33 1.05 -21.75
CA ILE A 75 5.49 1.39 -22.90
C ILE A 75 6.34 2.05 -23.98
N ASP A 76 7.20 3.01 -23.63
CA ASP A 76 8.10 3.66 -24.60
C ASP A 76 9.10 2.67 -25.21
N SER A 77 9.74 1.81 -24.41
CA SER A 77 10.65 0.77 -24.90
C SER A 77 9.94 -0.25 -25.81
N PHE A 78 8.71 -0.63 -25.47
CA PHE A 78 7.88 -1.51 -26.28
C PHE A 78 7.50 -0.86 -27.62
N LEU A 79 7.00 0.38 -27.59
CA LEU A 79 6.65 1.13 -28.79
C LEU A 79 7.87 1.38 -29.68
N GLN A 80 9.03 1.69 -29.11
CA GLN A 80 10.27 1.84 -29.88
C GLN A 80 10.74 0.54 -30.54
N THR A 81 10.47 -0.61 -29.94
CA THR A 81 10.87 -1.92 -30.49
C THR A 81 9.91 -2.37 -31.60
N PHE A 82 8.60 -2.14 -31.43
CA PHE A 82 7.58 -2.70 -32.33
C PHE A 82 6.93 -1.68 -33.29
N ALA A 83 6.91 -0.39 -32.96
CA ALA A 83 6.32 0.64 -33.83
C ALA A 83 7.33 1.32 -34.75
N ARG A 84 8.63 0.99 -34.66
CA ARG A 84 9.69 1.55 -35.52
C ARG A 84 9.48 1.25 -37.01
N ASP A 85 8.81 0.15 -37.32
CA ASP A 85 8.57 -0.30 -38.70
C ASP A 85 7.28 0.26 -39.32
N ILE A 86 6.42 0.93 -38.55
CA ILE A 86 5.17 1.52 -39.06
C ILE A 86 5.40 2.91 -39.68
N VAL A 87 6.52 3.57 -39.33
CA VAL A 87 6.89 4.93 -39.80
C VAL A 87 8.21 4.91 -40.57
N ALA A 88 8.41 3.94 -41.48
CA ALA A 88 9.40 4.11 -42.54
C ALA A 88 8.73 4.91 -43.68
N PRO A 89 9.14 6.16 -43.98
CA PRO A 89 8.62 6.87 -45.14
C PRO A 89 9.07 6.13 -46.42
N PRO A 90 8.23 6.08 -47.48
CA PRO A 90 8.65 5.50 -48.75
C PRO A 90 9.77 6.36 -49.34
N THR A 91 11.00 5.86 -49.31
CA THR A 91 12.14 6.44 -50.00
C THR A 91 11.92 6.30 -51.51
N GLY A 92 11.21 7.26 -52.07
CA GLY A 92 10.89 7.35 -53.49
C GLY A 92 10.94 8.80 -53.95
N ARG A 93 12.15 9.35 -54.11
CA ARG A 93 12.39 10.44 -55.06
C ARG A 93 13.48 10.02 -56.03
N ARG A 94 13.05 9.70 -57.25
CA ARG A 94 13.86 9.58 -58.45
C ARG A 94 14.68 10.87 -58.59
N GLN A 95 16.00 10.76 -58.63
CA GLN A 95 16.81 11.75 -59.30
C GLN A 95 16.57 11.53 -60.79
N VAL A 96 15.76 12.38 -61.41
CA VAL A 96 15.72 12.47 -62.88
C VAL A 96 16.90 13.36 -63.24
N GLU A 97 17.83 12.79 -63.99
CA GLU A 97 18.98 13.46 -64.60
C GLU A 97 18.49 14.63 -65.48
N GLU A 98 18.75 15.86 -65.07
CA GLU A 98 18.85 16.99 -66.00
C GLU A 98 20.26 16.98 -66.57
N LYS A 99 20.44 16.23 -67.67
CA LYS A 99 21.53 16.46 -68.63
C LYS A 99 21.12 17.58 -69.57
N GLN A 100 21.91 18.66 -69.53
CA GLN A 100 22.40 19.48 -70.65
C GLN A 100 21.63 19.38 -71.97
N GLU A 101 20.99 20.49 -72.38
CA GLU A 101 21.32 21.27 -73.60
C GLU A 101 20.56 22.61 -73.60
#